data_AF-A0A3C0NHH4-F1
#
_entry.id   AF-A0A3C0NHH4-F1
#
_cell.length_a   1.000
_cell.length_b   1.000
_cell.length_c   1.000
_cell.angle_alpha   90.00
_cell.angle_beta   90.00
_cell.angle_gamma   90.00
#
_symmetry.space_group_name_H-M   'P 1'
#
loop_
_entity.id
_entity.type
_entity.pdbx_description
1 polymer ?
#
loop_
_entity_poly.entity_id
_entity_poly.type
_entity_poly.pdbx_seq_one_letter_code
_entity_poly.pdbx_strand_id
1 'polypeptide(L)' 'MNQEPIKLRFPLWQFLNQPLFCSKNQFVLNPTRFAYLYRIQLLERCWDKECSSKGRHCN' A
#
# COMPACT_ATOMS: atom_id res chain seq x y z
N MET A 1 11.64 -19.22 -20.05
CA MET A 1 11.47 -19.52 -18.62
C MET A 1 10.27 -18.74 -18.13
N ASN A 2 9.14 -19.39 -17.84
CA ASN A 2 7.95 -18.71 -17.31
C ASN A 2 8.18 -18.45 -15.82
N GLN A 3 8.60 -17.23 -15.48
CA GLN A 3 8.69 -16.80 -14.09
C GLN A 3 7.29 -16.42 -13.63
N GLU A 4 6.50 -17.42 -13.22
CA GLU A 4 5.27 -17.20 -12.47
C GLU A 4 5.64 -16.37 -11.23
N PRO A 5 5.14 -15.13 -11.10
CA PRO A 5 5.55 -14.27 -9.99
C PRO A 5 5.12 -14.95 -8.70
N ILE A 6 6.08 -15.22 -7.81
CA ILE A 6 5.81 -15.70 -6.47
C ILE A 6 4.84 -14.70 -5.84
N LYS A 7 3.58 -15.11 -5.73
CA LYS A 7 2.49 -14.27 -5.23
C LYS A 7 2.64 -14.18 -3.71
N LEU A 8 3.64 -13.42 -3.28
CA LEU A 8 3.87 -13.11 -1.88
C LEU A 8 2.59 -12.44 -1.38
N ARG A 9 1.89 -13.11 -0.45
CA ARG A 9 0.67 -12.58 0.21
C ARG A 9 0.96 -11.29 1.00
N PHE A 10 2.23 -10.97 1.15
CA PHE A 10 2.77 -9.84 1.87
C PHE A 10 3.58 -8.95 0.92
N PRO A 11 3.37 -7.62 0.93
CA PRO A 11 4.14 -6.65 0.15
C PRO A 11 5.55 -6.49 0.76
N LEU A 12 6.38 -7.52 0.58
CA LEU A 12 7.70 -7.67 1.18
C LEU A 12 8.65 -6.55 0.74
N TRP A 13 8.58 -6.17 -0.53
CA TRP A 13 9.37 -5.07 -1.07
C TRP A 13 9.02 -3.73 -0.44
N GLN A 14 7.74 -3.47 -0.19
CA GLN A 14 7.25 -2.22 0.38
C GLN A 14 7.54 -2.14 1.88
N PHE A 15 7.57 -3.29 2.56
CA PHE A 15 8.02 -3.38 3.94
C PHE A 15 9.52 -3.07 4.06
N LEU A 16 10.35 -3.63 3.19
CA LEU A 16 11.79 -3.36 3.21
C LEU A 16 12.13 -1.92 2.81
N ASN A 17 11.34 -1.29 1.94
CA ASN A 17 11.51 0.10 1.52
C ASN A 17 10.69 1.10 2.35
N GLN A 18 10.35 0.75 3.60
CA GLN A 18 9.68 1.71 4.49
C GLN A 18 10.51 2.98 4.64
N PRO A 19 9.91 4.18 4.50
CA PRO A 19 10.64 5.43 4.70
C PRO A 19 11.01 5.56 6.18
N LEU A 20 12.29 5.39 6.49
CA LEU A 20 12.80 5.34 7.87
C LEU A 20 12.71 6.71 8.60
N PHE A 21 12.54 7.82 7.85
CA PHE A 21 12.68 9.19 8.36
C PHE A 21 11.55 10.14 7.94
N CYS A 22 10.38 9.62 7.57
CA CYS A 22 9.27 10.48 7.16
C CYS A 22 8.34 10.78 8.35
N SER A 23 8.24 12.03 8.77
CA SER A 23 7.37 12.46 9.88
C SER A 23 5.88 12.14 9.66
N LYS A 24 5.49 11.87 8.40
CA LYS A 24 4.13 11.53 8.01
C LYS A 24 3.83 10.03 8.06
N ASN A 25 4.85 9.17 8.01
CA ASN A 25 4.68 7.71 8.00
C ASN A 25 5.33 7.11 9.25
N GLN A 26 4.51 6.52 10.12
CA GLN A 26 5.05 5.70 11.21
C GLN A 26 5.86 4.56 10.63
N PHE A 27 7.13 4.46 11.03
CA PHE A 27 7.95 3.29 10.79
C PHE A 27 7.37 2.11 11.60
N VAL A 28 6.96 1.04 10.90
CA VAL A 28 6.28 -0.11 11.53
C VAL A 28 7.16 -1.34 11.37
N LEU A 29 7.82 -1.75 12.45
CA LEU A 29 8.69 -2.94 12.50
C LEU A 29 7.92 -4.27 12.48
N ASN A 30 6.64 -4.26 12.89
CA ASN A 30 5.83 -5.48 12.91
C ASN A 30 5.25 -5.75 11.51
N PRO A 31 5.63 -6.85 10.83
CA PRO A 31 5.21 -7.12 9.47
C PRO A 31 3.70 -7.35 9.35
N THR A 32 3.06 -7.99 10.33
CA THR A 32 1.60 -8.20 10.33
C THR A 32 0.86 -6.87 10.40
N ARG A 33 1.32 -5.96 11.27
CA ARG A 33 0.76 -4.61 11.41
C ARG A 33 0.97 -3.79 10.15
N PHE A 34 2.15 -3.88 9.53
CA PHE A 34 2.43 -3.23 8.26
C PHE A 34 1.50 -3.73 7.14
N ALA A 35 1.31 -5.05 7.04
CA ALA A 35 0.44 -5.64 6.02
C ALA A 35 -1.00 -5.11 6.10
N TYR A 36 -1.53 -4.99 7.31
CA TYR A 36 -2.86 -4.45 7.56
C TYR A 36 -2.96 -2.97 7.15
N LEU A 37 -2.03 -2.13 7.61
CA LEU A 37 -2.01 -0.70 7.28
C LEU A 37 -1.81 -0.47 5.77
N TYR A 38 -0.93 -1.26 5.14
CA TYR A 38 -0.68 -1.18 3.71
C TYR A 38 -1.94 -1.49 2.90
N ARG A 39 -2.74 -2.48 3.32
CA ARG A 39 -4.01 -2.80 2.67
C ARG A 39 -5.01 -1.65 2.76
N ILE A 40 -5.11 -1.01 3.92
CA ILE A 40 -5.98 0.17 4.10
C ILE A 40 -5.54 1.29 3.16
N GLN A 41 -4.26 1.64 3.15
CA GLN A 41 -3.73 2.69 2.25
C GLN A 41 -3.95 2.37 0.77
N LEU A 42 -3.86 1.09 0.39
CA LEU A 42 -4.14 0.67 -0.97
C LEU A 42 -5.61 0.90 -1.33
N LEU A 43 -6.52 0.56 -0.43
CA LEU A 43 -7.96 0.79 -0.61
C LEU A 43 -8.27 2.29 -0.70
N GLU A 44 -7.69 3.12 0.16
CA GLU A 44 -7.84 4.58 0.13
C GLU A 44 -7.39 5.16 -1.22
N ARG A 45 -6.22 4.73 -1.73
CA ARG A 45 -5.72 5.18 -3.04
C ARG A 45 -6.61 4.73 -4.20
N CYS A 46 -7.13 3.51 -4.14
CA CYS A 46 -8.07 3.02 -5.14
C CYS A 46 -9.37 3.80 -5.10
N TRP A 47 -9.87 4.10 -3.90
CA TRP A 47 -11.07 4.90 -3.69
C TRP A 47 -10.91 6.32 -4.27
N ASP A 48 -9.79 6.98 -3.97
CA ASP A 48 -9.47 8.32 -4.47
C ASP A 48 -9.31 8.35 -6.01
N LYS A 49 -8.68 7.31 -6.57
CA LYS A 49 -8.56 7.13 -8.03
C LYS A 49 -9.90 6.85 -8.70
N GLU A 50 -10.81 6.11 -8.05
CA GLU A 50 -12.14 5.84 -8.59
C GLU A 50 -13.03 7.08 -8.59
N CYS A 51 -12.93 7.93 -7.56
CA CYS A 51 -13.52 9.29 -7.59
C CYS A 51 -12.95 10.11 -8.77
N SER A 52 -11.62 10.10 -8.93
CA SER A 52 -10.94 10.87 -9.99
C SER A 52 -11.28 10.40 -11.41
N SER A 53 -11.43 9.09 -11.63
CA SER A 53 -11.72 8.53 -12.96
C SER A 53 -13.19 8.68 -13.39
N LYS A 54 -14.11 8.82 -12.43
CA LYS A 54 -15.55 9.02 -12.70
C LYS A 54 -15.91 10.47 -13.00
N GLY A 55 -14.95 11.41 -12.99
CA GLY A 55 -15.18 12.82 -13.36
C GLY A 55 -16.22 13.55 -12.50
N ARG A 56 -16.60 12.98 -11.35
CA ARG A 56 -17.53 13.60 -10.41
C ARG A 56 -16.77 14.06 -9.20
N HIS A 57 -16.85 15.36 -8.94
CA HIS A 57 -16.45 16.00 -7.70
C HIS A 57 -17.05 15.18 -6.54
N CYS A 58 -16.21 14.48 -5.79
CA CYS A 58 -16.61 13.89 -4.53
C CYS A 58 -16.62 15.05 -3.52
N ASN A 59 -17.82 15.49 -3.12
CA ASN A 59 -18.07 16.56 -2.14
C ASN A 59 -17.42 16.28 -0.78
#